data_AF-A0A2Z6GC69-F1
#
_entry.id   AF-A0A2Z6GC69-F1
#
_cell.length_a   1.000
_cell.length_b   1.000
_cell.length_c   1.000
_cell.angle_alpha   90.00
_cell.angle_beta   90.00
_cell.angle_gamma   90.00
#
_symmetry.space_group_name_H-M   'P 1'
#
loop_
_entity.id
_entity.type
_entity.pdbx_description
1 polymer ?
#
loop_
_entity_poly.entity_id
_entity_poly.type
_entity_poly.pdbx_seq_one_letter_code
_entity_poly.pdbx_strand_id
1 'polypeptide(L)'
;MANCAQDFLTLACEMQVSATNEIGMRTAANRAYYSVYHNAKNIKNLVNLPDSQGAGGVHAKLFRSLEECKPRHSSMQTEIRQVGIFATRQLKTLRTDADYDIDITFDKVKMDETIAKSQLLMGKISTILSQHKLPSPSPTTEDEPLSTDKPEIGAPVPRSRFHLRAVK
;
A
#
# COMPACT_ATOMS: atom_id res chain seq x y z
N MET A 1 -16.95 -6.51 14.85
CA MET A 1 -16.20 -5.32 14.38
C MET A 1 -15.29 -5.76 13.24
N ALA A 2 -15.03 -4.91 12.25
CA ALA A 2 -14.14 -5.26 11.15
C ALA A 2 -12.69 -4.92 11.52
N ASN A 3 -11.78 -5.89 11.43
CA ASN A 3 -10.38 -5.67 11.77
C ASN A 3 -9.74 -4.71 10.76
N CYS A 4 -9.00 -3.74 11.26
CA CYS A 4 -8.36 -2.70 10.46
C CYS A 4 -6.82 -2.74 10.60
N ALA A 5 -6.14 -1.98 9.75
CA ALA A 5 -4.68 -1.95 9.72
C ALA A 5 -4.04 -1.39 11.01
N GLN A 6 -4.78 -0.63 11.82
CA GLN A 6 -4.33 -0.12 13.11
C GLN A 6 -4.25 -1.22 14.18
N ASP A 7 -5.13 -2.23 14.12
CA ASP A 7 -5.21 -3.30 15.12
C ASP A 7 -3.92 -4.13 15.18
N PHE A 8 -3.23 -4.27 14.04
CA PHE A 8 -1.90 -4.85 13.95
C PHE A 8 -0.86 -4.10 14.80
N LEU A 9 -0.92 -2.75 14.84
CA LEU A 9 0.00 -1.96 15.66
C LEU A 9 -0.41 -2.01 17.14
N THR A 10 -1.71 -1.97 17.44
CA THR A 10 -2.22 -2.14 18.81
C THR A 10 -1.74 -3.45 19.42
N LEU A 11 -1.93 -4.58 18.71
CA LEU A 11 -1.43 -5.89 19.11
C LEU A 11 0.10 -5.90 19.27
N ALA A 12 0.85 -5.25 18.37
CA ALA A 12 2.30 -5.17 18.50
C ALA A 12 2.72 -4.44 19.80
N CYS A 13 2.05 -3.36 20.18
CA CYS A 13 2.28 -2.65 21.44
C CYS A 13 1.93 -3.50 22.68
N GLU A 14 0.82 -4.25 22.64
CA GLU A 14 0.46 -5.19 23.71
C GLU A 14 1.51 -6.31 23.88
N MET A 15 2.01 -6.83 22.76
CA MET A 15 3.10 -7.80 22.74
C MET A 15 4.44 -7.20 23.19
N GLN A 16 4.69 -5.91 22.97
CA GLN A 16 5.91 -5.22 23.43
C GLN A 16 6.10 -5.28 24.96
N VAL A 17 4.98 -5.26 25.69
CA VAL A 17 4.94 -5.32 27.16
C VAL A 17 4.99 -6.75 27.68
N SER A 18 4.43 -7.71 26.93
CA SER A 18 4.19 -9.09 27.39
C SER A 18 5.14 -10.15 26.80
N ALA A 19 5.91 -9.84 25.75
CA ALA A 19 6.83 -10.78 25.11
C ALA A 19 8.07 -11.07 25.97
N THR A 20 8.11 -12.28 26.54
CA THR A 20 9.24 -12.77 27.35
C THR A 20 10.23 -13.64 26.57
N ASN A 21 9.94 -13.94 25.29
CA ASN A 21 10.77 -14.76 24.42
C ASN A 21 10.83 -14.22 22.99
N GLU A 22 11.81 -14.72 22.24
CA GLU A 22 12.12 -14.30 20.87
C GLU A 22 10.94 -14.49 19.89
N ILE A 23 10.16 -15.57 20.02
CA ILE A 23 8.97 -15.80 19.16
C ILE A 23 7.94 -14.69 19.36
N GLY A 24 7.72 -14.25 20.60
CA GLY A 24 6.88 -13.10 20.91
C GLY A 24 7.43 -11.81 20.30
N MET A 25 8.74 -11.57 20.43
CA MET A 25 9.42 -10.37 19.92
C MET A 25 9.37 -10.27 18.38
N ARG A 26 9.68 -11.36 17.68
CA ARG A 26 9.55 -11.50 16.23
C ARG A 26 8.12 -11.28 15.76
N THR A 27 7.14 -11.88 16.45
CA THR A 27 5.72 -11.71 16.14
C THR A 27 5.27 -10.25 16.32
N ALA A 28 5.69 -9.58 17.39
CA ALA A 28 5.37 -8.17 17.62
C ALA A 28 5.95 -7.27 16.49
N ALA A 29 7.22 -7.48 16.13
CA ALA A 29 7.87 -6.78 15.02
C ALA A 29 7.16 -7.00 13.67
N ASN A 30 6.76 -8.25 13.38
CA ASN A 30 5.96 -8.60 12.22
C ASN A 30 4.63 -7.83 12.19
N ARG A 31 3.85 -7.85 13.29
CA ARG A 31 2.56 -7.15 13.36
C ARG A 31 2.73 -5.64 13.18
N ALA A 32 3.74 -5.04 13.82
CA ALA A 32 4.07 -3.62 13.63
C ALA A 32 4.34 -3.28 12.15
N TYR A 33 5.12 -4.10 11.45
CA TYR A 33 5.38 -3.94 10.01
C TYR A 33 4.12 -4.08 9.14
N TYR A 34 3.25 -5.05 9.44
CA TYR A 34 2.02 -5.25 8.66
C TYR A 34 1.05 -4.06 8.79
N SER A 35 0.99 -3.38 9.94
CA SER A 35 0.21 -2.14 10.11
C SER A 35 0.61 -1.06 9.09
N VAL A 36 1.92 -0.86 8.91
CA VAL A 36 2.51 0.07 7.92
C VAL A 36 2.19 -0.40 6.50
N TYR A 37 2.39 -1.67 6.19
CA TYR A 37 2.16 -2.21 4.85
C TYR A 37 0.71 -2.00 4.39
N HIS A 38 -0.28 -2.30 5.24
CA HIS A 38 -1.69 -2.14 4.89
C HIS A 38 -2.08 -0.67 4.72
N ASN A 39 -1.56 0.24 5.55
CA ASN A 39 -1.84 1.68 5.38
C ASN A 39 -1.07 2.31 4.21
N ALA A 40 0.14 1.84 3.88
CA ALA A 40 0.85 2.20 2.67
C ALA A 40 0.09 1.75 1.40
N LYS A 41 -0.60 0.60 1.45
CA LYS A 41 -1.51 0.16 0.38
C LYS A 41 -2.73 1.09 0.25
N ASN A 42 -3.27 1.59 1.36
CA ASN A 42 -4.33 2.60 1.34
C ASN A 42 -3.86 3.90 0.66
N ILE A 43 -2.64 4.38 0.95
CA ILE A 43 -2.03 5.52 0.22
C ILE A 43 -1.97 5.21 -1.28
N LYS A 44 -1.36 4.09 -1.69
CA LYS A 44 -1.20 3.73 -3.11
C LYS A 44 -2.55 3.79 -3.86
N ASN A 45 -3.60 3.23 -3.26
CA ASN A 45 -4.94 3.24 -3.83
C ASN A 45 -5.54 4.66 -3.89
N LEU A 46 -5.41 5.45 -2.81
CA LEU A 46 -5.96 6.79 -2.69
C LEU A 46 -5.42 7.77 -3.75
N VAL A 47 -4.13 7.67 -4.07
CA VAL A 47 -3.47 8.48 -5.11
C VAL A 47 -3.33 7.75 -6.46
N ASN A 48 -4.04 6.62 -6.64
CA ASN A 48 -4.06 5.79 -7.85
C ASN A 48 -2.65 5.52 -8.45
N LEU A 49 -1.67 5.23 -7.59
CA LEU A 49 -0.31 4.96 -8.04
C LEU A 49 -0.25 3.62 -8.80
N PRO A 50 0.42 3.55 -9.97
CA PRO A 50 0.62 2.31 -10.69
C PRO A 50 1.51 1.35 -9.90
N ASP A 51 1.43 0.05 -10.20
CA ASP A 51 2.41 -0.92 -9.70
C ASP A 51 3.78 -0.69 -10.34
N SER A 52 4.80 -0.55 -9.49
CA SER A 52 6.18 -0.44 -9.93
C SER A 52 6.62 -1.71 -10.68
N GLN A 53 7.25 -1.49 -11.84
CA GLN A 53 7.70 -2.56 -12.74
C GLN A 53 9.03 -3.21 -12.30
N GLY A 54 9.74 -2.62 -11.32
CA GLY A 54 11.03 -3.12 -10.87
C GLY A 54 10.95 -4.47 -10.14
N ALA A 55 12.06 -5.21 -10.15
CA ALA A 55 12.18 -6.50 -9.49
C ALA A 55 11.93 -6.43 -7.97
N GLY A 56 11.37 -7.51 -7.41
CA GLY A 56 11.09 -7.68 -5.98
C GLY A 56 9.70 -8.27 -5.69
N GLY A 57 9.49 -8.73 -4.45
CA GLY A 57 8.20 -9.19 -3.95
C GLY A 57 7.19 -8.06 -3.71
N VAL A 58 5.94 -8.41 -3.41
CA VAL A 58 4.80 -7.47 -3.33
C VAL A 58 5.03 -6.27 -2.40
N HIS A 59 5.66 -6.47 -1.25
CA HIS A 59 6.00 -5.39 -0.31
C HIS A 59 7.00 -4.39 -0.91
N ALA A 60 8.04 -4.88 -1.59
CA ALA A 60 9.05 -4.03 -2.23
C ALA A 60 8.46 -3.25 -3.41
N LYS A 61 7.58 -3.88 -4.20
CA LYS A 61 6.84 -3.19 -5.27
C LYS A 61 5.91 -2.10 -4.74
N LEU A 62 5.20 -2.35 -3.65
CA LEU A 62 4.34 -1.34 -3.00
C LEU A 62 5.16 -0.12 -2.56
N PHE A 63 6.21 -0.32 -1.75
CA PHE A 63 6.98 0.82 -1.25
C PHE A 63 7.71 1.56 -2.38
N ARG A 64 8.24 0.85 -3.38
CA ARG A 64 8.80 1.49 -4.58
C ARG A 64 7.77 2.33 -5.35
N SER A 65 6.52 1.87 -5.45
CA SER A 65 5.44 2.68 -6.06
C SER A 65 5.20 4.00 -5.31
N LEU A 66 5.40 4.03 -3.98
CA LEU A 66 5.36 5.27 -3.19
C LEU A 66 6.62 6.13 -3.42
N GLU A 67 7.81 5.53 -3.50
CA GLU A 67 9.08 6.21 -3.83
C GLU A 67 9.06 6.87 -5.23
N GLU A 68 8.31 6.28 -6.16
CA GLU A 68 8.07 6.71 -7.54
C GLU A 68 6.89 7.69 -7.68
N CYS A 69 6.28 8.13 -6.57
CA CYS A 69 5.24 9.16 -6.60
C CYS A 69 5.75 10.48 -7.21
N LYS A 70 4.85 11.23 -7.86
CA LYS A 70 5.16 12.43 -8.66
C LYS A 70 4.11 13.51 -8.36
N PRO A 71 4.36 14.81 -8.64
CA PRO A 71 3.42 15.89 -8.33
C PRO A 71 2.04 15.72 -8.98
N ARG A 72 1.96 15.07 -10.15
CA ARG A 72 0.70 14.76 -10.85
C ARG A 72 -0.17 13.71 -10.14
N HIS A 73 0.36 12.96 -9.18
CA HIS A 73 -0.40 11.93 -8.43
C HIS A 73 -0.94 12.50 -7.11
N SER A 74 -0.21 13.43 -6.48
CA SER A 74 -0.64 14.11 -5.26
C SER A 74 0.20 15.36 -5.00
N SER A 75 -0.39 16.39 -4.38
CA SER A 75 0.35 17.50 -3.77
C SER A 75 1.30 17.01 -2.66
N MET A 76 0.94 15.93 -1.95
CA MET A 76 1.73 15.30 -0.89
C MET A 76 2.79 14.30 -1.40
N GLN A 77 3.26 14.46 -2.65
CA GLN A 77 4.20 13.51 -3.25
C GLN A 77 5.49 13.35 -2.45
N THR A 78 5.95 14.41 -1.76
CA THR A 78 7.19 14.38 -0.97
C THR A 78 7.03 13.48 0.27
N GLU A 79 5.90 13.60 0.95
CA GLU A 79 5.52 12.86 2.15
C GLU A 79 5.29 11.38 1.80
N ILE A 80 4.58 11.11 0.71
CA ILE A 80 4.35 9.76 0.18
C ILE A 80 5.68 9.08 -0.17
N ARG A 81 6.60 9.79 -0.83
CA ARG A 81 7.94 9.26 -1.13
C ARG A 81 8.75 8.98 0.13
N GLN A 82 8.69 9.86 1.14
CA GLN A 82 9.31 9.59 2.44
C GLN A 82 8.77 8.31 3.09
N VAL A 83 7.47 8.03 2.97
CA VAL A 83 6.89 6.78 3.50
C VAL A 83 7.51 5.55 2.82
N GLY A 84 7.59 5.55 1.49
CA GLY A 84 8.24 4.49 0.73
C GLY A 84 9.72 4.29 1.12
N ILE A 85 10.52 5.38 1.06
CA ILE A 85 11.95 5.35 1.39
C ILE A 85 12.18 4.83 2.80
N PHE A 86 11.42 5.30 3.79
CA PHE A 86 11.57 4.88 5.18
C PHE A 86 11.21 3.40 5.36
N ALA A 87 10.08 2.96 4.82
CA ALA A 87 9.65 1.56 4.91
C ALA A 87 10.70 0.61 4.26
N THR A 88 11.18 0.95 3.06
CA THR A 88 12.20 0.18 2.33
C THR A 88 13.53 0.11 3.07
N ARG A 89 14.00 1.22 3.67
CA ARG A 89 15.35 1.31 4.25
C ARG A 89 15.43 0.98 5.74
N GLN A 90 14.36 1.19 6.51
CA GLN A 90 14.40 1.15 7.98
C GLN A 90 13.57 0.04 8.61
N LEU A 91 12.48 -0.40 7.95
CA LEU A 91 11.56 -1.42 8.46
C LEU A 91 11.70 -2.76 7.75
N LYS A 92 12.00 -2.76 6.44
CA LYS A 92 12.12 -3.99 5.66
C LYS A 92 13.17 -4.95 6.24
N THR A 93 14.35 -4.45 6.62
CA THR A 93 15.43 -5.27 7.19
C THR A 93 15.00 -5.92 8.50
N LEU A 94 14.53 -5.12 9.47
CA LEU A 94 14.01 -5.62 10.75
C LEU A 94 12.89 -6.66 10.59
N ARG A 95 12.04 -6.53 9.58
CA ARG A 95 11.02 -7.54 9.26
C ARG A 95 11.61 -8.79 8.60
N THR A 96 12.65 -8.68 7.77
CA THR A 96 13.35 -9.85 7.23
C THR A 96 14.04 -10.63 8.35
N ASP A 97 14.79 -9.92 9.21
CA ASP A 97 15.39 -10.47 10.43
C ASP A 97 14.35 -11.26 11.25
N ALA A 98 13.17 -10.67 11.49
CA ALA A 98 12.11 -11.26 12.30
C ALA A 98 11.45 -12.50 11.66
N ASP A 99 11.15 -12.45 10.36
CA ASP A 99 10.32 -13.45 9.67
C ASP A 99 11.09 -14.63 9.06
N TYR A 100 12.37 -14.44 8.69
CA TYR A 100 13.11 -15.42 7.89
C TYR A 100 14.45 -15.83 8.51
N ASP A 101 15.16 -14.90 9.13
CA ASP A 101 16.50 -15.15 9.64
C ASP A 101 16.38 -15.74 11.06
N ILE A 102 16.13 -17.05 11.15
CA ILE A 102 15.96 -17.77 12.42
C ILE A 102 17.29 -17.99 13.16
N ASP A 103 18.41 -18.00 12.44
CA ASP A 103 19.75 -18.25 12.99
C ASP A 103 20.40 -17.01 13.64
N ILE A 104 19.81 -15.83 13.47
CA ILE A 104 20.23 -14.60 14.16
C ILE A 104 19.33 -14.34 15.36
N THR A 105 19.88 -13.85 16.47
CA THR A 105 19.05 -13.44 17.60
C THR A 105 18.19 -12.23 17.25
N PHE A 106 16.89 -12.33 17.51
CA PHE A 106 15.95 -11.22 17.48
C PHE A 106 15.53 -10.83 18.90
N ASP A 107 16.15 -9.79 19.42
CA ASP A 107 16.02 -9.36 20.81
C ASP A 107 14.94 -8.28 21.02
N LYS A 108 14.82 -7.84 22.28
CA LYS A 108 13.89 -6.78 22.67
C LYS A 108 14.23 -5.44 22.00
N VAL A 109 15.52 -5.17 21.73
CA VAL A 109 15.96 -3.90 21.11
C VAL A 109 15.47 -3.82 19.67
N LYS A 110 15.63 -4.89 18.88
CA LYS A 110 15.08 -4.97 17.51
C LYS A 110 13.55 -4.88 17.49
N MET A 111 12.87 -5.51 18.45
CA MET A 111 11.41 -5.38 18.60
C MET A 111 11.00 -3.92 18.88
N ASP A 112 11.59 -3.31 19.90
CA ASP A 112 11.29 -1.94 20.32
C ASP A 112 11.58 -0.94 19.18
N GLU A 113 12.69 -1.11 18.48
CA GLU A 113 13.06 -0.32 17.30
C GLU A 113 12.02 -0.46 16.17
N THR A 114 11.58 -1.69 15.87
CA THR A 114 10.56 -1.94 14.83
C THR A 114 9.23 -1.27 15.15
N ILE A 115 8.80 -1.36 16.42
CA ILE A 115 7.53 -0.77 16.87
C ILE A 115 7.62 0.76 16.85
N ALA A 116 8.69 1.36 17.40
CA ALA A 116 8.89 2.81 17.39
C ALA A 116 8.95 3.38 15.96
N LYS A 117 9.69 2.71 15.05
CA LYS A 117 9.74 3.06 13.62
C LYS A 117 8.36 2.94 12.96
N SER A 118 7.57 1.92 13.30
CA SER A 118 6.22 1.75 12.76
C SER A 118 5.25 2.80 13.27
N GLN A 119 5.31 3.15 14.57
CA GLN A 119 4.51 4.23 15.17
C GLN A 119 4.80 5.59 14.50
N LEU A 120 6.08 5.96 14.35
CA LEU A 120 6.50 7.19 13.67
C LEU A 120 5.96 7.25 12.24
N LEU A 121 6.08 6.13 11.50
CA LEU A 121 5.64 6.07 10.11
C LEU A 121 4.11 6.07 9.99
N MET A 122 3.41 5.41 10.90
CA MET A 122 1.95 5.43 10.99
C MET A 122 1.41 6.84 11.28
N GLY A 123 2.11 7.63 12.09
CA GLY A 123 1.82 9.06 12.27
C GLY A 123 1.86 9.81 10.93
N LYS A 124 2.95 9.66 10.15
CA LYS A 124 3.06 10.26 8.82
C LYS A 124 1.96 9.80 7.85
N ILE A 125 1.63 8.51 7.84
CA ILE A 125 0.59 7.95 6.99
C ILE A 125 -0.79 8.51 7.38
N SER A 126 -1.10 8.62 8.67
CA SER A 126 -2.35 9.21 9.15
C SER A 126 -2.52 10.66 8.67
N THR A 127 -1.46 11.47 8.70
CA THR A 127 -1.47 12.83 8.13
C THR A 127 -1.78 12.83 6.63
N ILE A 128 -1.19 11.92 5.84
CA ILE A 128 -1.48 11.81 4.39
C ILE A 128 -2.95 11.41 4.15
N LEU A 129 -3.43 10.38 4.85
CA LEU A 129 -4.79 9.84 4.66
C LEU A 129 -5.90 10.80 5.12
N SER A 130 -5.61 11.69 6.08
CA SER A 130 -6.53 12.72 6.57
C SER A 130 -6.57 13.96 5.68
N GLN A 131 -5.42 14.42 5.17
CA GLN A 131 -5.35 15.61 4.30
C GLN A 131 -5.91 15.38 2.89
N HIS A 132 -5.90 14.13 2.42
CA HIS A 132 -6.37 13.77 1.07
C HIS A 132 -7.89 13.44 1.01
N LYS A 133 -8.65 13.73 2.07
CA LYS A 133 -10.08 13.32 2.20
C LYS A 133 -11.10 14.25 1.52
N LEU A 134 -10.65 15.22 0.72
CA LEU A 134 -11.44 16.05 -0.20
C LEU A 134 -10.66 16.13 -1.53
N PRO A 135 -11.34 16.06 -2.69
CA PRO A 135 -12.28 17.11 -3.11
C PRO A 135 -13.75 16.75 -2.87
N SER A 136 -14.55 17.77 -2.58
CA SER A 136 -16.01 17.71 -2.70
C SER A 136 -16.41 17.41 -4.15
N PRO A 137 -17.54 16.74 -4.41
CA PRO A 137 -18.10 16.70 -5.74
C PRO A 137 -18.33 18.14 -6.23
N SER A 138 -17.74 18.49 -7.36
CA SER A 138 -18.09 19.71 -8.08
C SER A 138 -19.59 19.70 -8.39
N PRO A 139 -20.32 20.82 -8.24
CA PRO A 139 -21.75 20.86 -8.52
C PRO A 139 -21.97 20.46 -9.98
N THR A 140 -22.67 19.34 -10.18
CA THR A 140 -23.15 18.93 -11.49
C THR A 140 -24.16 19.95 -11.98
N THR A 141 -23.78 20.70 -13.01
CA THR A 141 -24.72 21.47 -13.83
C THR A 141 -25.55 20.48 -14.65
N GLU A 142 -26.55 19.86 -14.03
CA GLU A 142 -27.63 19.19 -14.74
C GLU A 142 -28.63 20.25 -15.19
N ASP A 143 -28.54 20.64 -16.46
CA ASP A 143 -29.62 21.23 -17.25
C ASP A 143 -29.25 21.19 -18.75
N GLU A 144 -29.35 20.01 -19.35
CA GLU A 144 -29.64 19.88 -20.79
C GLU A 144 -30.78 18.85 -20.98
N PRO A 145 -31.90 19.23 -21.60
CA PRO A 145 -33.03 18.34 -21.79
C PRO A 145 -32.79 17.31 -22.90
N LEU A 146 -33.21 16.08 -22.62
CA LEU A 146 -33.12 14.92 -23.50
C LEU A 146 -33.86 15.13 -24.83
N SER A 147 -33.10 15.35 -25.92
CA SER A 147 -33.65 15.32 -27.29
C SER A 147 -33.80 13.88 -27.77
N THR A 148 -35.02 13.51 -28.15
CA THR A 148 -35.34 12.19 -28.72
C THR A 148 -35.14 12.19 -30.23
N ASP A 149 -34.34 11.25 -30.76
CA ASP A 149 -34.72 10.56 -32.00
C ASP A 149 -33.94 9.24 -32.23
N LYS A 150 -34.67 8.24 -32.74
CA LYS A 150 -34.22 6.98 -33.34
C LYS A 150 -34.77 6.98 -34.78
N PRO A 151 -34.07 6.44 -35.80
CA PRO A 151 -33.94 4.98 -35.97
C PRO A 151 -32.56 4.59 -36.59
N GLU A 152 -32.27 3.40 -37.14
CA GLU A 152 -33.08 2.18 -37.36
C GLU A 152 -32.27 0.87 -37.08
N ILE A 153 -32.09 0.00 -38.09
CA ILE A 153 -31.55 -1.37 -37.99
C ILE A 153 -30.57 -1.62 -39.15
N GLY A 154 -29.42 -2.26 -38.90
CA GLY A 154 -28.42 -2.60 -39.92
C GLY A 154 -27.63 -3.88 -39.60
N ALA A 155 -27.77 -4.88 -40.48
CA ALA A 155 -27.30 -6.28 -40.42
C ALA A 155 -25.84 -6.59 -39.95
N PRO A 156 -25.56 -7.85 -39.52
CA PRO A 156 -24.23 -8.28 -39.07
C PRO A 156 -23.25 -8.58 -40.23
N VAL A 157 -21.98 -8.20 -40.05
CA VAL A 157 -20.87 -8.48 -40.98
C VAL A 157 -20.18 -9.82 -40.60
N PRO A 158 -19.83 -10.70 -41.57
CA PRO A 158 -19.36 -12.05 -41.27
C PRO A 158 -17.88 -12.13 -40.83
N ARG A 159 -17.58 -13.20 -40.07
CA ARG A 159 -16.22 -13.56 -39.61
C ARG A 159 -15.31 -14.01 -40.77
N SER A 160 -14.09 -13.49 -40.84
CA SER A 160 -12.98 -14.15 -41.54
C SER A 160 -12.10 -14.94 -40.55
N ARG A 161 -11.54 -16.07 -41.01
CA ARG A 161 -10.65 -16.97 -40.26
C ARG A 161 -9.20 -16.90 -40.80
N PHE A 162 -8.27 -17.40 -39.97
CA PHE A 162 -6.89 -17.83 -40.30
C PHE A 162 -5.90 -16.72 -40.68
N HIS A 163 -4.70 -16.67 -40.11
CA HIS A 163 -3.76 -17.80 -40.03
C HIS A 163 -2.87 -17.80 -38.77
N LEU A 164 -2.67 -19.00 -38.22
CA LEU A 164 -1.48 -19.33 -37.44
C LEU A 164 -0.27 -19.39 -38.39
N ARG A 165 0.85 -18.76 -38.00
CA ARG A 165 2.19 -19.10 -38.51
C ARG A 165 3.11 -19.33 -37.32
N ALA A 166 3.39 -20.61 -37.05
CA ALA A 166 4.59 -21.00 -36.33
C ALA A 166 5.77 -20.93 -37.30
N VAL A 167 6.90 -20.33 -36.89
CA VAL A 167 8.17 -20.43 -37.61
C VAL A 167 9.30 -20.56 -36.59
N LYS A 168 9.86 -21.77 -36.54
CA LYS A 168 11.19 -22.19 -36.04
C LYS A 168 11.60 -21.72 -34.64
#